data_AF-A0A530GYZ8-F1
#
_entry.id   AF-A0A530GYZ8-F1
#
_cell.length_a   1.000
_cell.length_b   1.000
_cell.length_c   1.000
_cell.angle_alpha   90.00
_cell.angle_beta   90.00
_cell.angle_gamma   90.00
#
_symmetry.space_group_name_H-M   'P 1'
#
loop_
_entity.id
_entity.type
_entity.pdbx_description
1 polymer ?
#
loop_
_entity_poly.entity_id
_entity_poly.type
_entity_poly.pdbx_seq_one_letter_code
_entity_poly.pdbx_strand_id
1 'polypeptide(L)' 'MNERLLGAVEDRTDDLVALTADLIRFPTVNPPGEAYRPCAEFLGERLKKL' A
#
# COMPACT_ATOMS: atom_id res chain seq x y z
N MET A 1 -12.45 5.20 -23.01
CA MET A 1 -12.11 5.01 -21.59
C MET A 1 -12.84 3.75 -21.12
N ASN A 2 -12.19 2.82 -20.41
CA ASN A 2 -12.85 1.58 -19.96
C ASN A 2 -13.61 1.86 -18.65
N GLU A 3 -14.93 2.07 -18.73
CA GLU A 3 -15.78 2.46 -17.59
C GLU A 3 -15.73 1.43 -16.45
N ARG A 4 -15.69 0.15 -16.79
CA ARG A 4 -15.52 -0.93 -15.80
C ARG A 4 -14.20 -0.82 -15.05
N LEU A 5 -13.11 -0.48 -15.75
CA LEU A 5 -11.81 -0.29 -15.11
C LEU A 5 -11.82 0.92 -14.18
N LEU A 6 -12.43 2.03 -14.62
CA LEU A 6 -12.51 3.24 -13.79
C LEU A 6 -13.36 3.02 -12.54
N GLY A 7 -14.53 2.39 -12.67
CA GLY A 7 -15.35 2.05 -11.50
C GLY A 7 -14.61 1.16 -10.50
N ALA A 8 -13.87 0.17 -11.01
CA ALA A 8 -13.04 -0.69 -10.16
C ALA A 8 -11.91 0.06 -9.42
N VAL A 9 -11.41 1.16 -9.96
CA VAL A 9 -10.43 2.02 -9.28
C VAL A 9 -11.12 2.88 -8.23
N GLU A 10 -12.25 3.51 -8.58
CA GLU A 10 -13.05 4.34 -7.67
C GLU A 10 -13.48 3.53 -6.43
N ASP A 11 -13.96 2.30 -6.62
CA ASP A 11 -14.38 1.39 -5.55
C ASP A 11 -13.25 1.02 -4.56
N ARG A 12 -11.98 1.23 -4.93
CA ARG A 12 -10.81 0.94 -4.09
C ARG A 12 -10.24 2.17 -3.38
N THR A 13 -10.86 3.33 -3.53
CA THR A 13 -10.35 4.59 -2.98
C THR A 13 -10.07 4.50 -1.48
N ASP A 14 -11.04 4.03 -0.69
CA ASP A 14 -10.90 3.92 0.76
C ASP A 14 -9.79 2.95 1.18
N ASP A 15 -9.67 1.82 0.48
CA ASP A 15 -8.64 0.81 0.71
C ASP A 15 -7.24 1.34 0.38
N LEU A 16 -7.10 2.12 -0.70
CA LEU A 16 -5.86 2.80 -1.08
C LEU A 16 -5.47 3.89 -0.06
N VAL A 17 -6.43 4.65 0.45
CA VAL A 17 -6.19 5.65 1.50
C VAL A 17 -5.70 4.97 2.77
N ALA A 18 -6.34 3.88 3.20
CA ALA A 18 -5.91 3.12 4.37
C ALA A 18 -4.49 2.57 4.19
N LEU A 19 -4.20 1.93 3.05
CA LEU A 19 -2.87 1.40 2.74
C LEU A 19 -1.79 2.50 2.75
N THR A 20 -2.05 3.63 2.10
CA THR A 20 -1.06 4.72 2.03
C THR A 20 -0.84 5.38 3.39
N ALA A 21 -1.88 5.52 4.22
CA ALA A 21 -1.75 5.99 5.59
C ALA A 21 -0.91 5.03 6.45
N ASP A 22 -1.08 3.71 6.30
CA ASP A 22 -0.25 2.72 6.98
C ASP A 22 1.22 2.78 6.52
N LEU A 23 1.47 2.92 5.22
CA LEU A 23 2.82 2.95 4.67
C LEU A 23 3.64 4.15 5.15
N ILE A 24 3.03 5.33 5.28
CA ILE A 24 3.71 6.53 5.78
C ILE A 24 4.21 6.36 7.23
N ARG A 25 3.66 5.41 8.00
CA ARG A 25 4.11 5.13 9.38
C ARG A 25 5.44 4.38 9.43
N PHE A 26 5.93 3.83 8.31
CA PHE A 26 7.25 3.23 8.22
C PHE A 26 8.24 4.30 7.70
N PRO A 27 9.12 4.87 8.54
CA PRO A 27 10.05 5.93 8.13
C PRO A 27 11.20 5.35 7.30
N THR A 28 10.93 4.89 6.08
CA THR A 28 11.93 4.30 5.19
C THR A 28 12.88 5.38 4.65
N VAL A 29 14.14 5.39 5.10
CA VAL A 29 15.16 6.37 4.67
C VAL A 29 16.11 5.73 3.67
N ASN A 30 16.39 6.28 2.49
CA ASN A 30 17.27 5.62 1.49
C ASN A 30 18.66 6.30 1.40
N PRO A 31 19.83 5.61 1.23
CA PRO A 31 20.27 4.26 1.68
C PRO A 31 21.55 4.22 2.58
N PRO A 32 21.80 3.12 3.34
CA PRO A 32 21.00 1.90 3.48
C PRO A 32 20.03 2.01 4.67
N GLY A 33 18.76 1.78 4.37
CA GLY A 33 17.67 2.43 5.07
C GLY A 33 17.03 1.72 6.24
N GLU A 34 16.77 2.51 7.28
CA GLU A 34 15.91 2.15 8.40
C GLU A 34 14.50 1.76 7.92
N ALA A 35 13.83 0.85 8.64
CA ALA A 35 12.43 0.48 8.45
C ALA A 35 12.00 -0.15 7.09
N TYR A 36 12.92 -0.44 6.15
CA TYR A 36 12.55 -1.13 4.90
C TYR A 36 11.99 -2.55 5.11
N ARG A 37 12.62 -3.35 5.98
CA ARG A 37 12.18 -4.72 6.29
C ARG A 37 10.75 -4.76 6.87
N PRO A 38 10.42 -4.05 7.96
CA PRO A 38 9.07 -4.10 8.51
C PRO A 38 8.00 -3.57 7.54
N CYS A 39 8.32 -2.59 6.69
CA CYS A 39 7.44 -2.13 5.61
C CYS A 39 7.16 -3.26 4.59
N ALA A 40 8.20 -3.97 4.15
CA ALA A 40 8.05 -5.09 3.22
C ALA A 40 7.27 -6.28 3.83
N GLU A 41 7.50 -6.59 5.11
CA GLU A 41 6.75 -7.63 5.84
C GLU A 41 5.26 -7.26 5.98
N PHE A 42 4.96 -6.01 6.30
CA PHE A 42 3.58 -5.50 6.35
C PHE A 42 2.85 -5.67 5.00
N LEU A 43 3.50 -5.28 3.89
CA LEU A 43 2.95 -5.48 2.55
C LEU A 43 2.76 -6.97 2.23
N GLY A 44 3.71 -7.81 2.61
CA GLY A 44 3.62 -9.26 2.42
C GLY A 44 2.42 -9.88 3.12
N GLU A 45 2.19 -9.53 4.39
CA GLU A 45 1.03 -10.01 5.15
C GLU A 45 -0.31 -9.49 4.59
N ARG A 46 -0.30 -8.28 4.01
CA ARG A 46 -1.48 -7.75 3.33
C ARG A 46 -1.81 -8.52 2.06
N LEU A 47 -0.82 -8.80 1.22
CA LEU A 47 -1.01 -9.50 -0.06
C LEU A 47 -1.49 -10.94 0.10
N LYS A 48 -1.10 -11.63 1.20
CA LYS A 48 -1.59 -12.98 1.51
C LYS A 48 -3.10 -13.07 1.79
N LYS A 49 -3.74 -11.93 2.09
CA LYS A 49 -5.18 -11.84 2.43
C LYS A 49 -6.05 -11.50 1.23
N LEU A 50 -5.44 -11.18 0.09
CA LEU A 50 -6.12 -11.00 -1.20
C LEU A 50 -6.28 -12.35 -1.90
#